data_AF-A0A371PML3-F1
#
_entry.id   AF-A0A371PML3-F1
#
_cell.length_a   1.000
_cell.length_b   1.000
_cell.length_c   1.000
_cell.angle_alpha   90.00
_cell.angle_beta   90.00
_cell.angle_gamma   90.00
#
_symmetry.space_group_name_H-M   'P 1'
#
loop_
_entity.id
_entity.type
_entity.pdbx_description
1 polymer ?
#
loop_
_entity_poly.entity_id
_entity_poly.type
_entity_poly.pdbx_seq_one_letter_code
_entity_poly.pdbx_strand_id
1 'polypeptide(L)'
;MKRTFIALAGWVSIIAGLAYIGTTWLGADFLGMEAGSERQTVRFWGICSIVAGISLLGLLLSRRLMKDAANDGLLIVTLAAIFLFQVPPFGLWLLGFIASGYTAIMGIIIHGALMAIVCLTFVFSRNSLVREVA
;
A
#
# COMPACT_ATOMS: atom_id res chain seq x y z
N MET A 1 17.10 -4.29 5.98
CA MET A 1 15.95 -3.37 5.78
C MET A 1 15.51 -2.76 7.10
N LYS A 2 15.11 -1.48 7.13
CA LYS A 2 14.69 -0.80 8.39
C LYS A 2 13.28 -1.26 8.81
N ARG A 3 13.18 -1.92 9.96
CA ARG A 3 11.91 -2.48 10.50
C ARG A 3 10.79 -1.45 10.60
N THR A 4 11.11 -0.20 10.95
CA THR A 4 10.14 0.88 11.10
C THR A 4 9.39 1.17 9.80
N PHE A 5 10.08 1.21 8.66
CA PHE A 5 9.45 1.48 7.37
C PHE A 5 8.59 0.30 6.89
N ILE A 6 9.03 -0.94 7.17
CA ILE A 6 8.23 -2.14 6.89
C ILE A 6 6.95 -2.14 7.73
N ALA A 7 7.05 -1.87 9.03
CA ALA A 7 5.90 -1.77 9.91
C ALA A 7 4.94 -0.66 9.47
N LEU A 8 5.49 0.52 9.12
CA LEU A 8 4.69 1.64 8.62
C LEU A 8 3.97 1.29 7.32
N ALA A 9 4.65 0.65 6.35
CA ALA A 9 4.03 0.18 5.12
C ALA A 9 2.86 -0.78 5.40
N GLY A 10 3.06 -1.73 6.32
CA GLY A 10 2.03 -2.70 6.70
C GLY A 10 0.79 -2.02 7.30
N TRP A 11 0.99 -1.12 8.28
CA TRP A 11 -0.11 -0.39 8.91
C TRP A 11 -0.85 0.52 7.95
N VAL A 12 -0.12 1.30 7.15
CA VAL A 12 -0.74 2.20 6.16
C VAL A 12 -1.48 1.40 5.08
N SER A 13 -0.97 0.23 4.67
CA SER A 13 -1.66 -0.69 3.75
C SER A 13 -3.00 -1.18 4.29
N ILE A 14 -3.05 -1.52 5.59
CA ILE A 14 -4.29 -1.92 6.27
C ILE A 14 -5.27 -0.75 6.35
N ILE A 15 -4.80 0.44 6.78
CA ILE A 15 -5.64 1.64 6.90
C ILE A 15 -6.21 2.04 5.54
N ALA A 16 -5.39 2.05 4.49
CA ALA A 16 -5.82 2.34 3.13
C ALA A 16 -6.91 1.38 2.66
N GLY A 17 -6.77 0.08 2.94
CA GLY A 17 -7.80 -0.88 2.58
C GLY A 17 -9.08 -0.74 3.41
N LEU A 18 -8.97 -0.46 4.71
CA LEU A 18 -10.12 -0.21 5.58
C LEU A 18 -10.90 1.05 5.17
N ALA A 19 -10.24 2.06 4.58
CA ALA A 19 -10.92 3.26 4.09
C ALA A 19 -11.98 2.97 3.00
N TYR A 20 -11.89 1.81 2.33
CA TYR A 20 -12.87 1.32 1.36
C TYR A 20 -13.91 0.37 1.96
N ILE A 21 -13.66 -0.17 3.15
CA ILE A 21 -14.60 -1.05 3.84
C ILE A 21 -15.55 -0.20 4.68
N GLY A 22 -16.84 -0.20 4.33
CA GLY A 22 -17.85 0.60 5.03
C GLY A 22 -18.14 1.96 4.39
N THR A 23 -17.42 2.33 3.33
CA THR A 23 -17.75 3.46 2.42
C THR A 23 -17.78 4.85 3.06
N THR A 24 -17.25 5.02 4.26
CA THR A 24 -17.35 6.28 5.01
C THR A 24 -16.23 7.27 4.72
N TRP A 25 -15.03 6.82 4.29
CA TRP A 25 -13.86 7.69 4.14
C TRP A 25 -13.45 7.96 2.69
N LEU A 26 -13.55 6.94 1.84
CA LEU A 26 -13.26 7.04 0.41
C LEU A 26 -14.47 6.56 -0.39
N GLY A 27 -15.52 7.38 -0.42
CA GLY A 27 -16.66 7.22 -1.31
C GLY A 27 -16.28 7.67 -2.72
N ALA A 28 -16.45 6.81 -3.73
CA ALA A 28 -16.21 7.16 -5.13
C ALA A 28 -17.37 8.00 -5.72
N ASP A 29 -17.92 8.92 -4.93
CA ASP A 29 -19.14 9.67 -5.24
C ASP A 29 -18.94 10.61 -6.44
N PHE A 30 -17.68 10.95 -6.75
CA PHE A 30 -17.29 11.69 -7.94
C PHE A 30 -17.61 10.98 -9.27
N LEU A 31 -17.89 9.68 -9.24
CA LEU A 31 -18.24 8.89 -10.43
C LEU A 31 -19.75 8.89 -10.73
N GLY A 32 -20.58 9.51 -9.90
CA GLY A 32 -22.02 9.59 -10.12
C GLY A 32 -22.66 8.21 -10.26
N MET A 33 -23.37 7.96 -11.37
CA MET A 33 -24.08 6.69 -11.61
C MET A 33 -23.16 5.48 -11.79
N GLU A 34 -21.89 5.68 -12.14
CA GLU A 34 -20.93 4.58 -12.31
C GLU A 34 -20.29 4.14 -10.98
N ALA A 35 -20.55 4.85 -9.87
CA ALA A 35 -19.94 4.57 -8.58
C ALA A 35 -20.13 3.11 -8.06
N GLY A 36 -21.12 2.37 -8.57
CA GLY A 36 -21.40 0.98 -8.17
C GLY A 36 -20.29 -0.02 -8.50
N SER A 37 -19.87 -0.13 -9.77
CA SER A 37 -18.83 -1.07 -10.21
C SER A 37 -17.45 -0.71 -9.66
N GLU A 38 -17.18 0.59 -9.54
CA GLU A 38 -15.91 1.11 -9.07
C GLU A 38 -15.78 0.94 -7.58
N ARG A 39 -16.88 1.10 -6.83
CA ARG A 39 -16.92 0.78 -5.39
C ARG A 39 -16.57 -0.70 -5.14
N GLN A 40 -17.01 -1.63 -5.99
CA GLN A 40 -16.59 -3.04 -5.88
C GLN A 40 -15.12 -3.23 -6.23
N THR A 41 -14.64 -2.53 -7.26
CA THR A 41 -13.25 -2.60 -7.70
C THR A 41 -12.30 -2.08 -6.62
N VAL A 42 -12.55 -0.90 -6.06
CA VAL A 42 -11.72 -0.36 -4.96
C VAL A 42 -11.83 -1.19 -3.69
N ARG A 43 -12.99 -1.79 -3.42
CA ARG A 43 -13.17 -2.72 -2.29
C ARG A 43 -12.32 -3.98 -2.47
N PHE A 44 -12.28 -4.55 -3.67
CA PHE A 44 -11.42 -5.68 -3.99
C PHE A 44 -9.94 -5.35 -3.71
N TRP A 45 -9.46 -4.22 -4.25
CA TRP A 45 -8.08 -3.77 -4.01
C TRP A 45 -7.83 -3.44 -2.54
N GLY A 46 -8.83 -2.89 -1.83
CA GLY A 46 -8.75 -2.64 -0.39
C GLY A 46 -8.58 -3.93 0.42
N ILE A 47 -9.29 -5.00 0.08
CA ILE A 47 -9.11 -6.32 0.71
C ILE A 47 -7.71 -6.87 0.43
N CYS A 48 -7.24 -6.80 -0.82
CA CYS A 48 -5.88 -7.20 -1.19
C CYS A 48 -4.83 -6.43 -0.38
N SER A 49 -5.02 -5.12 -0.22
CA SER A 49 -4.17 -4.23 0.57
C SER A 49 -4.13 -4.61 2.06
N ILE A 50 -5.27 -4.98 2.65
CA ILE A 50 -5.35 -5.45 4.05
C ILE A 50 -4.59 -6.77 4.21
N VAL A 51 -4.87 -7.75 3.34
CA VAL A 51 -4.24 -9.07 3.41
C VAL A 51 -2.72 -8.96 3.25
N ALA A 52 -2.25 -8.15 2.30
CA ALA A 52 -0.83 -7.92 2.08
C ALA A 52 -0.18 -7.19 3.28
N GLY A 53 -0.87 -6.20 3.86
CA GLY A 53 -0.40 -5.49 5.05
C GLY A 53 -0.28 -6.38 6.29
N ILE A 54 -1.29 -7.21 6.57
CA ILE A 54 -1.26 -8.21 7.65
C ILE A 54 -0.13 -9.22 7.41
N SER A 55 0.01 -9.70 6.17
CA SER A 55 1.08 -10.64 5.81
C SER A 55 2.46 -10.03 6.03
N LEU A 56 2.66 -8.76 5.66
CA LEU A 56 3.92 -8.06 5.85
C LEU A 56 4.28 -7.92 7.34
N LEU A 57 3.31 -7.56 8.19
CA LEU A 57 3.51 -7.48 9.63
C LEU A 57 3.78 -8.85 10.24
N GLY A 58 3.07 -9.89 9.79
CA GLY A 58 3.30 -11.28 10.20
C GLY A 58 4.72 -11.74 9.85
N LEU A 59 5.19 -11.47 8.63
CA LEU A 59 6.55 -11.79 8.18
C LEU A 59 7.62 -11.02 8.96
N LEU A 60 7.34 -9.76 9.33
CA LEU A 60 8.24 -8.96 10.15
C LEU A 60 8.37 -9.54 11.57
N LEU A 61 7.25 -10.01 12.17
CA LEU A 61 7.23 -10.65 13.48
C LEU A 61 7.90 -12.03 13.46
N SER A 62 7.71 -12.80 12.40
CA SER A 62 8.29 -14.15 12.25
C SER A 62 9.77 -14.15 11.87
N ARG A 63 10.39 -12.98 11.66
CA ARG A 63 11.80 -12.87 11.24
C ARG A 63 12.77 -13.65 12.13
N ARG A 64 12.51 -13.76 13.43
CA ARG A 64 13.36 -14.52 14.37
C ARG A 64 13.31 -16.05 14.17
N LEU A 65 12.29 -16.54 13.47
CA LEU A 65 12.00 -17.96 13.29
C LEU A 65 12.40 -18.48 11.91
N MET A 66 12.89 -17.60 11.03
CA MET A 66 13.18 -17.90 9.63
C MET A 66 14.64 -17.61 9.29
N LYS A 67 15.17 -18.28 8.27
CA LYS A 67 16.47 -17.92 7.69
C LYS A 67 16.40 -16.50 7.12
N ASP A 68 17.43 -15.68 7.38
CA ASP A 68 17.45 -14.27 7.00
C ASP A 68 17.15 -14.04 5.52
N ALA A 69 17.81 -14.80 4.63
CA ALA A 69 17.62 -14.67 3.18
C ALA A 69 16.18 -14.99 2.73
N ALA A 70 15.54 -16.00 3.35
CA ALA A 70 14.16 -16.37 3.03
C ALA A 70 13.18 -15.30 3.53
N ASN A 71 13.37 -14.80 4.76
CA ASN A 71 12.53 -13.74 5.32
C ASN A 71 12.65 -12.44 4.51
N ASP A 72 13.89 -12.03 4.16
CA ASP A 72 14.12 -10.83 3.37
C ASP A 72 13.52 -10.95 1.96
N GLY A 73 13.62 -12.12 1.31
CA GLY A 73 12.94 -12.38 0.04
C GLY A 73 11.42 -12.23 0.12
N LEU A 74 10.79 -12.82 1.14
CA LEU A 74 9.34 -12.72 1.35
C LEU A 74 8.89 -11.29 1.67
N LEU A 75 9.66 -10.55 2.46
CA LEU A 75 9.40 -9.14 2.76
C LEU A 75 9.46 -8.29 1.49
N ILE A 76 10.46 -8.51 0.62
CA ILE A 76 10.59 -7.81 -0.66
C ILE A 76 9.39 -8.10 -1.57
N VAL A 77 9.02 -9.38 -1.73
CA VAL A 77 7.86 -9.78 -2.55
C VAL A 77 6.57 -9.17 -2.03
N THR A 78 6.37 -9.16 -0.71
CA THR A 78 5.16 -8.61 -0.09
C THR A 78 5.10 -7.09 -0.25
N LEU A 79 6.22 -6.38 -0.08
CA LEU A 79 6.31 -4.94 -0.33
C LEU A 79 6.02 -4.61 -1.81
N ALA A 80 6.55 -5.39 -2.75
CA ALA A 80 6.27 -5.22 -4.18
C ALA A 80 4.79 -5.47 -4.49
N ALA A 81 4.17 -6.48 -3.90
CA ALA A 81 2.75 -6.75 -4.04
C ALA A 81 1.90 -5.58 -3.50
N ILE A 82 2.23 -5.04 -2.32
CA ILE A 82 1.57 -3.85 -1.76
C ILE A 82 1.66 -2.69 -2.76
N PHE A 83 2.84 -2.42 -3.32
CA PHE A 83 3.00 -1.35 -4.31
C PHE A 83 2.09 -1.55 -5.52
N LEU A 84 2.07 -2.75 -6.10
CA LEU A 84 1.23 -3.07 -7.25
C LEU A 84 -0.26 -2.93 -6.95
N PHE A 85 -0.70 -3.34 -5.76
CA PHE A 85 -2.10 -3.20 -5.35
C PHE A 85 -2.55 -1.75 -5.17
N GLN A 86 -1.61 -0.81 -4.96
CA GLN A 86 -1.95 0.61 -4.90
C GLN A 86 -2.07 1.28 -6.28
N VAL A 87 -1.49 0.70 -7.33
CA VAL A 87 -1.49 1.33 -8.67
C VAL A 87 -2.92 1.55 -9.21
N PRO A 88 -3.83 0.56 -9.21
CA PRO A 88 -5.17 0.77 -9.73
C PRO A 88 -5.99 1.79 -8.92
N PRO A 89 -6.06 1.73 -7.56
CA PRO A 89 -6.72 2.76 -6.77
C PRO A 89 -6.09 4.15 -6.99
N PHE A 90 -4.76 4.26 -6.98
CA PHE A 90 -4.08 5.55 -7.22
C PHE A 90 -4.48 6.15 -8.56
N GLY A 91 -4.49 5.35 -9.63
CA GLY A 91 -4.94 5.76 -10.96
C GLY A 91 -6.39 6.24 -10.96
N LEU A 92 -7.29 5.52 -10.29
CA LEU A 92 -8.70 5.90 -10.17
C LEU A 92 -8.87 7.25 -9.47
N TRP A 93 -8.18 7.48 -8.34
CA TRP A 93 -8.26 8.76 -7.62
C TRP A 93 -7.60 9.91 -8.36
N LEU A 94 -6.55 9.63 -9.14
CA LEU A 94 -5.96 10.62 -10.03
C LEU A 94 -6.95 11.05 -11.13
N LEU A 95 -7.63 10.09 -11.75
CA LEU A 95 -8.70 10.37 -12.72
C LEU A 95 -9.86 11.13 -12.06
N GLY A 96 -10.27 10.72 -10.87
CA GLY A 96 -11.28 11.41 -10.07
C GLY A 96 -10.92 12.86 -9.78
N PHE A 97 -9.65 13.13 -9.48
CA PHE A 97 -9.17 14.49 -9.23
C PHE A 97 -9.18 15.34 -10.50
N ILE A 98 -8.80 14.76 -11.64
CA ILE A 98 -8.87 15.44 -12.94
C ILE A 98 -10.34 15.77 -13.29
N ALA A 99 -11.28 14.87 -12.98
CA ALA A 99 -12.69 15.03 -13.35
C ALA A 99 -13.50 15.91 -12.39
N SER A 100 -13.26 15.81 -11.07
CA SER A 100 -14.11 16.41 -10.02
C SER A 100 -13.37 17.33 -9.05
N GLY A 101 -12.04 17.44 -9.16
CA GLY A 101 -11.22 18.31 -8.33
C GLY A 101 -10.96 17.75 -6.93
N TYR A 102 -11.07 18.60 -5.92
CA TYR A 102 -10.56 18.35 -4.56
C TYR A 102 -11.20 17.16 -3.83
N THR A 103 -12.39 16.72 -4.23
CA THR A 103 -13.10 15.58 -3.62
C THR A 103 -12.30 14.27 -3.69
N ALA A 104 -11.41 14.13 -4.67
CA ALA A 104 -10.61 12.91 -4.87
C ALA A 104 -9.18 12.98 -4.26
N ILE A 105 -8.78 14.11 -3.68
CA ILE A 105 -7.39 14.33 -3.25
C ILE A 105 -6.95 13.38 -2.13
N MET A 106 -7.87 12.99 -1.24
CA MET A 106 -7.57 12.11 -0.11
C MET A 106 -7.15 10.72 -0.57
N GLY A 107 -7.76 10.20 -1.64
CA GLY A 107 -7.37 8.94 -2.25
C GLY A 107 -5.97 9.01 -2.88
N ILE A 108 -5.64 10.11 -3.56
CA ILE A 108 -4.28 10.31 -4.10
C ILE A 108 -3.25 10.32 -2.97
N ILE A 109 -3.52 11.07 -1.90
CA ILE A 109 -2.60 11.21 -0.77
C ILE A 109 -2.36 9.86 -0.10
N ILE A 110 -3.40 9.09 0.23
CA ILE A 110 -3.23 7.84 0.97
C ILE A 110 -2.48 6.78 0.15
N HIS A 111 -2.81 6.64 -1.14
CA HIS A 111 -2.16 5.67 -2.01
C HIS A 111 -0.74 6.11 -2.39
N GLY A 112 -0.57 7.40 -2.72
CA GLY A 112 0.74 7.98 -3.03
C GLY A 112 1.70 7.89 -1.84
N ALA A 113 1.23 8.16 -0.62
CA ALA A 113 2.03 8.02 0.59
C ALA A 113 2.47 6.57 0.81
N LEU A 114 1.57 5.60 0.64
CA LEU A 114 1.91 4.19 0.78
C LEU A 114 2.93 3.73 -0.27
N MET A 115 2.74 4.11 -1.54
CA MET A 115 3.70 3.84 -2.61
C MET A 115 5.07 4.46 -2.29
N ALA A 116 5.10 5.71 -1.81
CA ALA A 116 6.33 6.38 -1.40
C ALA A 116 7.03 5.67 -0.24
N ILE A 117 6.30 5.22 0.78
CA ILE A 117 6.85 4.44 1.91
C ILE A 117 7.50 3.15 1.41
N VAL A 118 6.86 2.44 0.48
CA VAL A 118 7.45 1.22 -0.12
C VAL A 118 8.73 1.55 -0.88
N CYS A 119 8.72 2.57 -1.75
CA CYS A 119 9.91 3.02 -2.48
C CYS A 119 11.06 3.41 -1.53
N LEU A 120 10.77 4.19 -0.48
CA LEU A 120 11.75 4.58 0.52
C LEU A 120 12.33 3.37 1.25
N THR A 121 11.51 2.36 1.53
CA THR A 121 11.97 1.10 2.14
C THR A 121 13.03 0.42 1.28
N PHE A 122 12.84 0.36 -0.05
CA PHE A 122 13.82 -0.20 -0.97
C PHE A 122 15.08 0.66 -1.07
N VAL A 123 14.95 1.98 -1.21
CA VAL A 123 16.09 2.91 -1.32
C VAL A 123 16.98 2.83 -0.08
N PHE A 124 16.41 2.92 1.12
CA PHE A 124 17.20 2.83 2.35
C PHE A 124 17.83 1.46 2.53
N SER A 125 17.16 0.39 2.10
CA SER A 125 17.72 -0.95 2.19
C SER A 125 18.91 -1.13 1.25
N ARG A 126 18.84 -0.62 0.02
CA ARG A 126 19.97 -0.59 -0.92
C ARG A 126 21.14 0.21 -0.37
N ASN A 127 20.89 1.40 0.17
CA ASN A 127 21.96 2.27 0.69
C ASN A 127 22.69 1.64 1.90
N SER A 128 21.98 0.87 2.74
CA SER A 128 22.62 0.11 3.81
C SER A 128 23.58 -0.94 3.27
N LEU A 129 23.19 -1.70 2.24
CA LEU A 129 24.05 -2.71 1.63
C LEU A 129 25.31 -2.11 0.99
N VAL A 130 25.19 -0.97 0.30
CA VAL A 130 26.34 -0.31 -0.34
C VAL A 130 27.37 0.15 0.70
N ARG A 131 26.94 0.60 1.88
CA ARG A 131 27.84 1.02 2.96
C ARG A 131 28.58 -0.13 3.65
N GLU A 132 28.06 -1.36 3.58
CA GLU A 132 28.71 -2.53 4.17
C GLU A 132 29.81 -3.12 3.28
N VAL A 133 29.81 -2.79 1.98
CA VAL A 133 30.75 -3.32 0.98
C VAL A 133 31.90 -2.33 0.68
N ALA A 134 31.75 -1.06 1.06
CA ALA A 134 32.75 0.00 0.89
C ALA A 134 33.68 0.11 2.11
#